data_AF-A0A4R9XHZ1-F1
#
_entry.id   AF-A0A4R9XHZ1-F1
#
_cell.length_a   1.000
_cell.length_b   1.000
_cell.length_c   1.000
_cell.angle_alpha   90.00
_cell.angle_beta   90.00
_cell.angle_gamma   90.00
#
_symmetry.space_group_name_H-M   'P 1'
#
loop_
_entity.id
_entity.type
_entity.pdbx_description
1 polymer ?
#
loop_
_entity_poly.entity_id
_entity_poly.type
_entity_poly.pdbx_seq_one_letter_code
_entity_poly.pdbx_strand_id
1 'polypeptide(L)'
;MSAAEKMSRRDEMETLLPFYLNGSLEGSDLEAVEEWLATDPAALAALGEAEAEFSSTAAANEAIRPPADALSRFARALDAEAGPAPAPAASSWLRQAWNRFTAVPVGVAWAAAAALLALVVVQSFMQPSGKGSDFEIAGQEDDLAKMPFALVKFKPDARMSDIAAFLGQNQLKIAGGPTVDGVFRLAVPAKTAADYEKLLGLIAAQPFADAVIEGRKPVDGG
;
A
#
# COMPACT_ATOMS: atom_id res chain seq x y z
N MET A 1 35.68 -11.59 29.86
CA MET A 1 34.76 -11.05 28.83
C MET A 1 34.72 -12.11 27.73
N SER A 2 33.60 -12.73 27.35
CA SER A 2 32.19 -12.27 27.34
C SER A 2 31.24 -13.35 27.85
N ALA A 3 30.37 -12.96 28.79
CA ALA A 3 29.16 -13.68 29.14
C ALA A 3 28.03 -13.20 28.20
N ALA A 4 28.05 -13.67 26.95
CA ALA A 4 26.84 -13.68 26.14
C ALA A 4 26.09 -14.97 26.50
N GLU A 5 25.44 -14.91 27.66
CA GLU A 5 24.45 -15.87 28.10
C GLU A 5 23.41 -15.99 26.98
N LYS A 6 23.13 -17.20 26.50
CA LYS A 6 22.16 -17.43 25.42
C LYS A 6 20.80 -16.95 25.91
N MET A 7 20.38 -15.74 25.53
CA MET A 7 19.02 -15.27 25.75
C MET A 7 18.07 -16.29 25.14
N SER A 8 17.03 -16.64 25.90
CA SER A 8 15.96 -17.44 25.36
C SER A 8 15.30 -16.65 24.22
N ARG A 9 14.74 -17.35 23.21
CA ARG A 9 13.93 -16.70 22.17
C ARG A 9 12.85 -15.81 22.79
N ARG A 10 12.32 -16.17 23.96
CA ARG A 10 11.38 -15.32 24.73
C ARG A 10 12.03 -14.00 25.16
N ASP A 11 13.21 -14.06 25.78
CA ASP A 11 13.92 -12.87 26.27
C ASP A 11 14.30 -11.93 25.12
N GLU A 12 14.65 -12.50 23.95
CA GLU A 12 14.89 -11.74 22.72
C GLU A 12 13.62 -11.00 22.28
N MET A 13 12.45 -11.66 22.26
CA MET A 13 11.19 -11.02 21.89
C MET A 13 10.75 -9.97 22.91
N GLU A 14 10.91 -10.23 24.21
CA GLU A 14 10.61 -9.27 25.28
C GLU A 14 11.44 -7.98 25.15
N THR A 15 12.70 -8.09 24.72
CA THR A 15 13.59 -6.94 24.47
C THR A 15 13.10 -6.07 23.30
N LEU A 16 12.34 -6.63 22.36
CA LEU A 16 11.80 -5.90 21.21
C LEU A 16 10.46 -5.19 21.51
N LEU A 17 9.77 -5.54 22.60
CA LEU A 17 8.47 -4.98 22.96
C LEU A 17 8.45 -3.44 23.07
N PRO A 18 9.44 -2.77 23.69
CA PRO A 18 9.44 -1.29 23.75
C PRO A 18 9.48 -0.62 22.37
N PHE A 19 10.20 -1.22 21.42
CA PHE A 19 10.30 -0.72 20.05
C PHE A 19 9.05 -1.02 19.24
N TYR A 20 8.40 -2.15 19.50
CA TYR A 20 7.08 -2.49 18.97
C TYR A 20 6.02 -1.47 19.45
N LEU A 21 6.01 -1.14 20.75
CA LEU A 21 5.08 -0.15 21.33
C LEU A 21 5.28 1.27 20.80
N ASN A 22 6.53 1.66 20.52
CA ASN A 22 6.85 2.95 19.89
C ASN A 22 6.62 2.96 18.37
N GLY A 23 6.24 1.82 17.77
CA GLY A 23 6.03 1.68 16.33
C GLY A 23 7.30 1.83 15.48
N SER A 24 8.49 1.60 16.06
CA SER A 24 9.78 1.75 15.38
C SER A 24 10.39 0.41 14.92
N LEU A 25 9.68 -0.70 15.12
CA LEU A 25 10.12 -2.03 14.69
C LEU A 25 9.73 -2.25 13.22
N GLU A 26 10.64 -2.81 12.41
CA GLU A 26 10.44 -3.03 10.98
C GLU A 26 10.97 -4.41 10.54
N GLY A 27 10.50 -4.90 9.40
CA GLY A 27 11.05 -6.11 8.78
C GLY A 27 10.84 -7.39 9.60
N SER A 28 11.88 -8.22 9.65
CA SER A 28 11.83 -9.55 10.29
C SER A 28 11.54 -9.51 11.79
N ASP A 29 11.96 -8.44 12.46
CA ASP A 29 11.82 -8.32 13.92
C ASP A 29 10.35 -8.02 14.27
N LEU A 30 9.67 -7.22 13.45
CA LEU A 30 8.22 -6.99 13.56
C LEU A 30 7.43 -8.27 13.35
N GLU A 31 7.72 -8.98 12.27
CA GLU A 31 7.02 -10.24 11.96
C GLU A 31 7.23 -11.29 13.07
N ALA A 32 8.43 -11.38 13.64
CA ALA A 32 8.74 -12.30 14.72
C ALA A 32 7.99 -11.98 16.03
N VAL A 33 7.87 -10.69 16.38
CA VAL A 33 7.12 -10.25 17.57
C VAL A 33 5.62 -10.45 17.37
N GLU A 34 5.07 -10.15 16.19
CA GLU A 34 3.65 -10.37 15.88
C GLU A 34 3.28 -11.85 15.88
N GLU A 35 4.12 -12.72 15.30
CA GLU A 35 3.93 -14.18 15.35
C GLU A 35 3.94 -14.69 16.80
N TRP A 36 4.87 -14.20 17.61
CA TRP A 36 4.96 -14.56 19.03
C TRP A 36 3.72 -14.12 19.82
N LEU A 37 3.24 -12.89 19.61
CA LEU A 37 2.01 -12.35 20.22
C LEU A 37 0.76 -13.14 19.79
N ALA A 38 0.73 -13.66 18.56
CA ALA A 38 -0.39 -14.47 18.07
C ALA A 38 -0.39 -15.92 18.60
N THR A 39 0.77 -16.44 19.01
CA THR A 39 0.95 -17.89 19.24
C THR A 39 1.22 -18.25 20.70
N ASP A 40 1.88 -17.38 21.47
CA ASP A 40 2.25 -17.65 22.87
C ASP A 40 1.33 -16.87 23.84
N PRO A 41 0.55 -17.55 24.71
CA PRO A 41 -0.29 -16.86 25.69
C PRO A 41 0.50 -16.03 26.72
N ALA A 42 1.78 -16.33 26.94
CA ALA A 42 2.63 -15.53 27.82
C ALA A 42 3.06 -14.19 27.19
N ALA A 43 2.99 -14.07 25.86
CA ALA A 43 3.38 -12.86 25.15
C ALA A 43 2.45 -11.68 25.49
N LEU A 44 1.16 -11.95 25.73
CA LEU A 44 0.20 -10.91 26.16
C LEU A 44 0.51 -10.39 27.57
N ALA A 45 1.01 -11.24 28.47
CA ALA A 45 1.42 -10.82 29.80
C ALA A 45 2.66 -9.93 29.74
N ALA A 46 3.67 -10.34 28.95
CA ALA A 46 4.88 -9.55 28.73
C ALA A 46 4.59 -8.20 28.03
N LEU A 47 3.68 -8.18 27.04
CA LEU A 47 3.24 -6.95 26.40
C LEU A 47 2.57 -6.00 27.40
N GLY A 48 1.68 -6.52 28.27
CA GLY A 48 1.03 -5.72 29.30
C GLY A 48 1.99 -5.13 30.33
N GLU A 49 3.04 -5.88 30.70
CA GLU A 49 4.12 -5.36 31.56
C GLU A 49 4.92 -4.25 30.87
N ALA A 50 5.27 -4.44 29.60
CA ALA A 50 5.95 -3.42 28.79
C ALA A 50 5.10 -2.16 28.59
N GLU A 51 3.79 -2.29 28.37
CA GLU A 51 2.85 -1.16 28.27
C GLU A 51 2.76 -0.37 29.58
N ALA A 52 2.77 -1.06 30.73
CA ALA A 52 2.77 -0.42 32.04
C ALA A 52 4.05 0.41 32.28
N GLU A 53 5.20 -0.10 31.85
CA GLU A 53 6.48 0.63 31.93
C GLU A 53 6.54 1.82 30.94
N PHE A 54 6.05 1.61 29.72
CA PHE A 54 6.00 2.64 28.68
C PHE A 54 5.07 3.80 29.07
N SER A 55 3.89 3.51 29.58
CA SER A 55 2.91 4.52 30.01
C SER A 55 3.39 5.32 31.24
N SER A 56 4.12 4.69 32.16
CA SER A 56 4.78 5.38 33.27
C SER A 56 5.78 6.44 32.76
N THR A 57 6.55 6.10 31.72
CA THR A 57 7.50 7.03 31.08
C THR A 57 6.80 8.14 30.30
N ALA A 58 5.72 7.82 29.59
CA ALA A 58 4.91 8.81 28.87
C ALA A 58 4.29 9.85 29.83
N ALA A 59 3.72 9.40 30.95
CA ALA A 59 3.15 10.28 31.97
C ALA A 59 4.20 11.22 32.59
N ALA A 60 5.44 10.74 32.78
CA ALA A 60 6.55 11.58 33.25
C ALA A 60 6.95 12.64 32.20
N ASN A 61 6.91 12.31 30.92
CA ASN A 61 7.23 13.24 29.82
C ASN A 61 6.11 14.27 29.57
N GLU A 62 4.83 13.89 29.73
CA GLU A 62 3.70 14.83 29.62
C GLU A 62 3.72 15.94 30.69
N ALA A 63 4.44 15.74 31.80
CA ALA A 63 4.69 16.79 32.78
C ALA A 63 5.52 17.96 32.20
N ILE A 64 6.28 17.72 31.12
CA ILE A 64 6.98 18.75 30.35
C ILE A 64 5.96 19.40 29.40
N ARG A 65 5.16 20.33 29.92
CA ARG A 65 4.18 21.04 29.10
C ARG A 65 4.87 22.09 28.21
N PRO A 66 4.48 22.19 26.92
CA PRO A 66 4.86 23.33 26.10
C PRO A 66 4.31 24.62 26.73
N PRO A 67 4.92 25.79 26.42
CA PRO A 67 4.40 27.06 26.89
C PRO A 67 2.93 27.23 26.46
N ALA A 68 2.11 27.84 27.32
CA ALA A 68 0.65 27.90 27.15
C ALA A 68 0.20 28.54 25.83
N ASP A 69 1.08 29.30 25.18
CA ASP A 69 0.84 29.95 23.90
C ASP A 69 1.38 29.18 22.68
N ALA A 70 1.97 27.99 22.85
CA ALA A 70 2.49 27.18 21.74
C ALA A 70 1.40 26.88 20.70
N LEU A 71 0.22 26.47 21.15
CA LEU A 71 -0.91 26.18 20.28
C LEU A 71 -1.40 27.43 19.53
N SER A 72 -1.46 28.58 20.21
CA SER A 72 -1.94 29.83 19.60
C SER A 72 -0.92 30.42 18.62
N ARG A 73 0.39 30.26 18.88
CA ARG A 73 1.46 30.60 17.92
C ARG A 73 1.41 29.70 16.69
N PHE A 74 1.23 28.40 16.88
CA PHE A 74 1.09 27.44 15.78
C PHE A 74 -0.14 27.72 14.91
N ALA A 75 -1.29 27.98 15.52
CA ALA A 75 -2.52 28.37 14.81
C ALA A 75 -2.31 29.64 13.97
N ARG A 76 -1.64 30.66 14.53
CA ARG A 76 -1.30 31.88 13.79
C ARG A 76 -0.34 31.63 12.62
N ALA A 77 0.60 30.70 12.76
CA ALA A 77 1.49 30.33 11.67
C ALA A 77 0.74 29.62 10.53
N LEU A 78 -0.21 28.74 10.86
CA LEU A 78 -1.10 28.10 9.88
C LEU A 78 -1.97 29.13 9.14
N ASP A 79 -2.59 30.07 9.86
CA ASP A 79 -3.42 31.11 9.24
C ASP A 79 -2.61 32.05 8.33
N ALA A 80 -1.35 32.33 8.69
CA ALA A 80 -0.45 33.13 7.87
C ALA A 80 -0.05 32.42 6.57
N GLU A 81 0.12 31.10 6.61
CA GLU A 81 0.46 30.27 5.44
C GLU A 81 -0.75 29.99 4.53
N ALA A 82 -1.95 29.88 5.11
CA ALA A 82 -3.19 29.58 4.37
C ALA A 82 -3.61 30.69 3.38
N GLY A 83 -3.01 31.88 3.48
CA GLY A 83 -3.30 33.02 2.60
C GLY A 83 -4.71 33.61 2.80
N PRO A 84 -5.06 34.69 2.07
CA PRO A 84 -6.37 35.33 2.20
C PRO A 84 -7.48 34.35 1.82
N ALA A 85 -8.43 34.14 2.73
CA ALA A 85 -9.63 33.34 2.44
C ALA A 85 -10.30 33.88 1.16
N PRO A 86 -10.60 33.03 0.16
CA PRO A 86 -11.20 33.48 -1.08
C PRO A 86 -12.52 34.21 -0.77
N ALA A 87 -12.67 35.42 -1.32
CA ALA A 87 -13.88 36.22 -1.15
C ALA A 87 -15.13 35.39 -1.53
N PRO A 88 -16.27 35.56 -0.82
CA PRO A 88 -17.46 34.78 -1.11
C PRO A 88 -17.93 35.07 -2.54
N ALA A 89 -17.60 34.15 -3.45
CA ALA A 89 -18.06 34.21 -4.83
C ALA A 89 -19.60 34.27 -4.85
N ALA A 90 -20.14 35.17 -5.67
CA ALA A 90 -21.58 35.38 -5.83
C ALA A 90 -22.31 34.04 -5.95
N SER A 91 -23.41 33.90 -5.22
CA SER A 91 -24.15 32.66 -5.03
C SER A 91 -24.50 31.99 -6.37
N SER A 92 -23.76 30.96 -6.74
CA SER A 92 -24.11 30.11 -7.87
C SER A 92 -25.24 29.16 -7.47
N TRP A 93 -26.12 28.85 -8.41
CA TRP A 93 -27.23 27.89 -8.24
C TRP A 93 -26.78 26.53 -7.66
N LEU A 94 -25.52 26.14 -7.88
CA LEU A 94 -24.90 24.94 -7.32
C LEU A 94 -24.74 25.02 -5.78
N ARG A 95 -24.36 26.20 -5.25
CA ARG A 95 -24.34 26.47 -3.80
C ARG A 95 -25.75 26.49 -3.21
N GLN A 96 -26.76 26.94 -3.96
CA GLN A 96 -28.16 26.90 -3.53
C GLN A 96 -28.65 25.44 -3.37
N ALA A 97 -28.31 24.58 -4.33
CA ALA A 97 -28.63 23.15 -4.26
C ALA A 97 -27.89 22.46 -3.10
N TRP A 98 -26.60 22.77 -2.91
CA TRP A 98 -25.81 22.29 -1.78
C TRP A 98 -26.37 22.74 -0.43
N ASN A 99 -26.76 24.01 -0.26
CA ASN A 99 -27.36 24.51 0.98
C ASN A 99 -28.69 23.83 1.32
N ARG A 100 -29.46 23.36 0.31
CA ARG A 100 -30.68 22.58 0.56
C ARG A 100 -30.36 21.15 1.03
N PHE A 101 -29.23 20.60 0.61
CA PHE A 101 -28.75 19.30 1.06
C PHE A 101 -28.19 19.35 2.49
N THR A 102 -27.55 20.46 2.88
CA THR A 102 -27.04 20.66 4.25
C THR A 102 -28.11 21.14 5.24
N ALA A 103 -29.25 21.64 4.76
CA ALA A 103 -30.41 22.02 5.58
C ALA A 103 -31.31 20.82 5.94
N VAL A 104 -30.89 19.59 5.64
CA VAL A 104 -31.63 18.38 5.98
C VAL A 104 -31.64 18.22 7.52
N PRO A 105 -32.81 18.01 8.15
CA PRO A 105 -32.91 17.84 9.60
C PRO A 105 -31.97 16.75 10.10
N VAL A 106 -31.28 17.00 11.23
CA VAL A 106 -30.23 16.11 11.76
C VAL A 106 -30.70 14.66 11.91
N GLY A 107 -31.98 14.42 12.23
CA GLY A 107 -32.55 13.07 12.32
C GLY A 107 -32.60 12.31 10.98
N VAL A 108 -32.83 13.02 9.86
CA VAL A 108 -32.83 12.43 8.52
C VAL A 108 -31.40 12.13 8.07
N ALA A 109 -30.43 12.99 8.44
CA ALA A 109 -29.02 12.74 8.17
C ALA A 109 -28.51 11.48 8.90
N TRP A 110 -28.87 11.29 10.17
CA TRP A 110 -28.55 10.08 10.92
C TRP A 110 -29.22 8.83 10.35
N ALA A 111 -30.47 8.93 9.90
CA ALA A 111 -31.16 7.80 9.26
C ALA A 111 -30.49 7.39 7.93
N ALA A 112 -30.08 8.37 7.11
CA ALA A 112 -29.36 8.12 5.86
C ALA A 112 -27.97 7.52 6.14
N ALA A 113 -27.25 8.01 7.16
CA ALA A 113 -25.97 7.45 7.57
C ALA A 113 -26.11 6.00 8.04
N ALA A 114 -27.12 5.69 8.86
CA ALA A 114 -27.39 4.33 9.30
C ALA A 114 -27.74 3.39 8.13
N ALA A 115 -28.51 3.88 7.14
CA ALA A 115 -28.85 3.10 5.95
C ALA A 115 -27.62 2.81 5.07
N LEU A 116 -26.73 3.79 4.88
CA LEU A 116 -25.47 3.59 4.15
C LEU A 116 -24.55 2.62 4.90
N LEU A 117 -24.46 2.72 6.23
CA LEU A 117 -23.65 1.83 7.05
C LEU A 117 -24.19 0.39 7.01
N ALA A 118 -25.51 0.21 7.05
CA ALA A 118 -26.15 -1.09 6.86
C ALA A 118 -25.85 -1.68 5.47
N LEU A 119 -25.84 -0.86 4.41
CA LEU A 119 -25.46 -1.31 3.08
C LEU A 119 -24.00 -1.77 3.02
N VAL A 120 -23.07 -1.03 3.62
CA VAL A 120 -21.65 -1.42 3.69
C VAL A 120 -21.49 -2.75 4.43
N VAL A 121 -22.19 -2.92 5.55
CA VAL A 121 -22.16 -4.17 6.34
C VAL A 121 -22.68 -5.34 5.51
N VAL A 122 -23.80 -5.18 4.81
CA VAL A 122 -24.36 -6.23 3.94
C VAL A 122 -23.41 -6.59 2.80
N GLN A 123 -22.78 -5.60 2.17
CA GLN A 123 -21.77 -5.82 1.13
C GLN A 123 -20.57 -6.60 1.67
N SER A 124 -20.16 -6.31 2.91
CA SER A 124 -19.02 -6.98 3.57
C SER A 124 -19.26 -8.46 3.83
N PHE A 125 -20.51 -8.90 3.98
CA PHE A 125 -20.86 -10.32 4.13
C PHE A 125 -21.01 -11.06 2.79
N MET A 126 -21.16 -10.34 1.67
CA MET A 126 -21.29 -10.95 0.34
C MET A 126 -19.96 -11.07 -0.42
N GLN A 127 -18.87 -10.48 0.08
CA GLN A 127 -17.53 -10.72 -0.47
C GLN A 127 -16.90 -11.96 0.19
N PRO A 128 -16.49 -12.97 -0.60
CA PRO A 128 -15.71 -14.08 -0.05
C PRO A 128 -14.35 -13.56 0.39
N SER A 129 -14.01 -13.81 1.65
CA SER A 129 -12.73 -13.44 2.27
C SER A 129 -11.56 -14.12 1.55
N GLY A 130 -10.96 -13.41 0.60
CA GLY A 130 -9.67 -13.73 0.01
C GLY A 130 -8.56 -13.28 0.94
N LYS A 131 -7.99 -14.23 1.68
CA LYS A 131 -6.87 -14.04 2.59
C LYS A 131 -5.57 -14.14 1.78
N GLY A 132 -4.78 -13.07 1.74
CA GLY A 132 -3.44 -13.06 1.15
C GLY A 132 -3.04 -11.68 0.65
N SER A 133 -2.03 -11.11 1.31
CA SER A 133 -1.33 -9.86 0.99
C SER A 133 -1.06 -9.65 -0.50
N ASP A 134 -1.55 -8.56 -1.07
CA ASP A 134 -0.84 -7.87 -2.14
C ASP A 134 -1.37 -6.43 -2.29
N PHE A 135 -0.46 -5.49 -2.50
CA PHE A 135 -0.80 -4.08 -2.67
C PHE A 135 -1.71 -3.88 -3.88
N GLU A 136 -2.89 -3.33 -3.64
CA GLU A 136 -3.90 -3.02 -4.66
C GLU A 136 -3.72 -1.58 -5.14
N ILE A 137 -3.16 -1.39 -6.34
CA ILE A 137 -3.25 -0.12 -7.09
C ILE A 137 -4.39 -0.27 -8.11
N ALA A 138 -5.32 0.67 -8.08
CA ALA A 138 -6.61 0.55 -8.73
C ALA A 138 -6.56 0.29 -10.24
N GLY A 139 -7.00 -0.90 -10.64
CA GLY A 139 -7.93 -1.05 -11.78
C GLY A 139 -7.34 -1.46 -13.13
N GLN A 140 -6.54 -2.52 -13.21
CA GLN A 140 -6.43 -3.43 -14.38
C GLN A 140 -5.36 -4.52 -14.20
N GLU A 141 -4.56 -4.45 -13.14
CA GLU A 141 -3.38 -5.28 -12.97
C GLU A 141 -3.71 -6.75 -12.70
N ASP A 142 -4.85 -7.05 -12.08
CA ASP A 142 -5.23 -8.44 -11.77
C ASP A 142 -5.50 -9.28 -13.05
N ASP A 143 -6.03 -8.65 -14.11
CA ASP A 143 -6.16 -9.29 -15.43
C ASP A 143 -4.80 -9.43 -16.12
N LEU A 144 -3.92 -8.42 -16.02
CA LEU A 144 -2.55 -8.45 -16.59
C LEU A 144 -1.64 -9.45 -15.88
N ALA A 145 -1.82 -9.66 -14.58
CA ALA A 145 -1.10 -10.63 -13.77
C ALA A 145 -1.49 -12.08 -14.11
N LYS A 146 -2.72 -12.28 -14.62
CA LYS A 146 -3.24 -13.57 -15.11
C LYS A 146 -2.83 -13.85 -16.56
N MET A 147 -2.60 -12.82 -17.37
CA MET A 147 -2.15 -12.96 -18.76
C MET A 147 -0.77 -13.65 -18.90
N PRO A 148 -0.50 -14.27 -20.06
CA PRO A 148 0.84 -14.71 -20.42
C PRO A 148 1.82 -13.56 -20.33
N PHE A 149 3.07 -13.82 -19.93
CA PHE A 149 4.06 -12.77 -19.82
C PHE A 149 5.46 -13.26 -20.18
N ALA A 150 6.32 -12.33 -20.58
CA ALA A 150 7.75 -12.55 -20.80
C ALA A 150 8.56 -11.64 -19.87
N LEU A 151 9.75 -12.09 -19.47
CA LEU A 151 10.71 -11.28 -18.73
C LEU A 151 11.73 -10.72 -19.72
N VAL A 152 11.86 -9.40 -19.75
CA VAL A 152 12.70 -8.72 -20.74
C VAL A 152 13.65 -7.78 -20.03
N LYS A 153 14.95 -7.96 -20.29
CA LYS A 153 15.97 -6.98 -19.95
C LYS A 153 16.25 -6.13 -21.17
N PHE A 154 16.08 -4.82 -21.04
CA PHE A 154 16.46 -3.88 -22.08
C PHE A 154 17.92 -3.47 -21.90
N LYS A 155 18.57 -3.12 -23.01
CA LYS A 155 19.91 -2.53 -22.96
C LYS A 155 19.88 -1.17 -22.24
N PRO A 156 20.94 -0.79 -21.52
CA PRO A 156 20.97 0.46 -20.75
C PRO A 156 20.89 1.72 -21.62
N ASP A 157 21.28 1.63 -22.90
CA ASP A 157 21.22 2.71 -23.90
C ASP A 157 19.94 2.66 -24.77
N ALA A 158 19.03 1.73 -24.50
CA ALA A 158 17.77 1.62 -25.21
C ALA A 158 16.89 2.86 -24.99
N ARG A 159 16.41 3.45 -26.07
CA ARG A 159 15.52 4.61 -25.99
C ARG A 159 14.11 4.17 -25.63
N MET A 160 13.54 4.81 -24.61
CA MET A 160 12.17 4.54 -24.18
C MET A 160 11.14 4.80 -25.30
N SER A 161 11.41 5.73 -26.22
CA SER A 161 10.57 5.97 -27.40
C SER A 161 10.42 4.74 -28.29
N ASP A 162 11.51 4.02 -28.50
CA ASP A 162 11.57 2.88 -29.41
C ASP A 162 10.91 1.65 -28.76
N ILE A 163 11.14 1.48 -27.46
CA ILE A 163 10.44 0.49 -26.62
C ILE A 163 8.93 0.76 -26.65
N ALA A 164 8.49 1.97 -26.33
CA ALA A 164 7.07 2.32 -26.29
C ALA A 164 6.38 2.14 -27.65
N ALA A 165 7.04 2.53 -28.74
CA ALA A 165 6.52 2.34 -30.10
C ALA A 165 6.34 0.85 -30.42
N PHE A 166 7.35 0.02 -30.13
CA PHE A 166 7.29 -1.41 -30.35
C PHE A 166 6.21 -2.10 -29.50
N LEU A 167 6.12 -1.75 -28.21
CA LEU A 167 5.11 -2.30 -27.31
C LEU A 167 3.70 -1.94 -27.80
N GLY A 168 3.48 -0.67 -28.19
CA GLY A 168 2.21 -0.21 -28.76
C GLY A 168 1.83 -0.93 -30.06
N GLN A 169 2.78 -1.12 -30.99
CA GLN A 169 2.55 -1.83 -32.25
C GLN A 169 2.16 -3.30 -32.05
N ASN A 170 2.76 -3.96 -31.05
CA ASN A 170 2.54 -5.37 -30.76
C ASN A 170 1.53 -5.62 -29.62
N GLN A 171 0.87 -4.55 -29.14
CA GLN A 171 -0.12 -4.59 -28.05
C GLN A 171 0.43 -5.21 -26.75
N LEU A 172 1.75 -5.15 -26.57
CA LEU A 172 2.42 -5.59 -25.35
C LEU A 172 2.24 -4.53 -24.27
N LYS A 173 2.05 -4.96 -23.02
CA LYS A 173 1.88 -4.06 -21.87
C LYS A 173 2.94 -4.35 -20.83
N ILE A 174 3.41 -3.31 -20.15
CA ILE A 174 4.28 -3.49 -18.98
C ILE A 174 3.37 -3.86 -17.79
N ALA A 175 3.54 -5.07 -17.27
CA ALA A 175 2.80 -5.60 -16.13
C ALA A 175 3.64 -5.59 -14.83
N GLY A 176 4.84 -5.01 -14.87
CA GLY A 176 5.71 -4.83 -13.70
C GLY A 176 7.17 -4.56 -14.07
N GLY A 177 7.95 -4.14 -13.07
CA GLY A 177 9.38 -3.83 -13.19
C GLY A 177 9.69 -2.32 -13.29
N PRO A 178 10.97 -1.92 -13.40
CA PRO A 178 12.16 -2.77 -13.43
C PRO A 178 12.52 -3.34 -12.05
N THR A 179 13.00 -4.58 -12.01
CA THR A 179 13.69 -5.12 -10.83
C THR A 179 15.04 -4.42 -10.63
N VAL A 180 15.70 -4.68 -9.50
CA VAL A 180 17.07 -4.20 -9.22
C VAL A 180 18.05 -4.57 -10.35
N ASP A 181 17.83 -5.70 -11.03
CA ASP A 181 18.64 -6.18 -12.15
C ASP A 181 18.23 -5.60 -13.53
N GLY A 182 17.24 -4.71 -13.56
CA GLY A 182 16.74 -4.06 -14.78
C GLY A 182 15.81 -4.92 -15.62
N VAL A 183 15.14 -5.92 -15.02
CA VAL A 183 14.22 -6.82 -15.73
C VAL A 183 12.78 -6.30 -15.63
N PHE A 184 12.11 -6.26 -16.78
CA PHE A 184 10.70 -5.87 -16.91
C PHE A 184 9.82 -7.10 -17.15
N ARG A 185 8.60 -7.07 -16.61
CA ARG A 185 7.56 -8.05 -16.90
C ARG A 185 6.63 -7.48 -17.96
N LEU A 186 6.61 -8.09 -19.14
CA LEU A 186 5.73 -7.69 -20.23
C LEU A 186 4.57 -8.68 -20.35
N ALA A 187 3.33 -8.21 -20.20
CA ALA A 187 2.15 -8.98 -20.56
C ALA A 187 2.08 -9.14 -22.08
N VAL A 188 1.92 -10.38 -22.51
CA VAL A 188 1.88 -10.81 -23.90
C VAL A 188 0.42 -11.19 -24.23
N PRO A 189 -0.26 -10.50 -25.14
CA PRO A 189 -1.65 -10.77 -25.51
C PRO A 189 -1.77 -11.99 -26.45
N ALA A 190 -1.13 -13.10 -26.09
CA ALA A 190 -1.14 -14.34 -26.86
C ALA A 190 -2.30 -15.24 -26.41
N LYS A 191 -3.03 -15.80 -27.39
CA LYS A 191 -4.10 -16.77 -27.15
C LYS A 191 -3.61 -18.22 -27.28
N THR A 192 -2.55 -18.44 -28.04
CA THR A 192 -1.96 -19.75 -28.30
C THR A 192 -0.47 -19.74 -28.01
N ALA A 193 0.12 -20.92 -27.75
CA ALA A 193 1.56 -21.04 -27.57
C ALA A 193 2.35 -20.54 -28.80
N ALA A 194 1.84 -20.76 -30.01
CA ALA A 194 2.48 -20.29 -31.24
C ALA A 194 2.50 -18.75 -31.34
N ASP A 195 1.41 -18.07 -30.94
CA ASP A 195 1.36 -16.62 -30.91
C ASP A 195 2.35 -16.04 -29.88
N TYR A 196 2.45 -16.72 -28.73
CA TYR A 196 3.39 -16.37 -27.67
C TYR A 196 4.84 -16.47 -28.16
N GLU A 197 5.22 -17.60 -28.75
CA GLU A 197 6.57 -17.82 -29.28
C GLU A 197 6.93 -16.84 -30.39
N LYS A 198 5.97 -16.51 -31.27
CA LYS A 198 6.14 -15.48 -32.29
C LYS A 198 6.44 -14.11 -31.66
N LEU A 199 5.66 -13.69 -30.67
CA LEU A 199 5.86 -12.41 -30.00
C LEU A 199 7.19 -12.36 -29.23
N LEU A 200 7.60 -13.46 -28.60
CA LEU A 200 8.94 -13.54 -27.98
C LEU A 200 10.06 -13.42 -29.00
N GLY A 201 9.94 -14.10 -30.14
CA GLY A 201 10.90 -13.96 -31.24
C GLY A 201 10.99 -12.52 -31.75
N LEU A 202 9.86 -11.82 -31.84
CA LEU A 202 9.83 -10.41 -32.23
C LEU A 202 10.49 -9.49 -31.20
N ILE A 203 10.30 -9.74 -29.90
CA ILE A 203 10.98 -8.99 -28.83
C ILE A 203 12.48 -9.26 -28.87
N ALA A 204 12.90 -10.53 -28.99
CA ALA A 204 14.30 -10.93 -29.00
C ALA A 204 15.06 -10.40 -30.22
N ALA A 205 14.38 -10.19 -31.33
CA ALA A 205 14.95 -9.59 -32.54
C ALA A 205 15.18 -8.07 -32.44
N GLN A 206 14.65 -7.41 -31.40
CA GLN A 206 14.79 -5.96 -31.27
C GLN A 206 16.21 -5.58 -30.84
N PRO A 207 16.79 -4.50 -31.42
CA PRO A 207 18.14 -4.07 -31.08
C PRO A 207 18.28 -3.60 -29.63
N PHE A 208 17.16 -3.21 -29.00
CA PHE A 208 17.09 -2.77 -27.62
C PHE A 208 16.91 -3.89 -26.59
N ALA A 209 16.67 -5.14 -27.03
CA ALA A 209 16.57 -6.28 -26.12
C ALA A 209 17.97 -6.81 -25.79
N ASP A 210 18.26 -6.96 -24.50
CA ASP A 210 19.50 -7.56 -23.99
C ASP A 210 19.28 -9.05 -23.68
N ALA A 211 18.19 -9.37 -22.99
CA ALA A 211 17.75 -10.73 -22.73
C ALA A 211 16.22 -10.83 -22.75
N VAL A 212 15.71 -11.95 -23.26
CA VAL A 212 14.29 -12.29 -23.25
C VAL A 212 14.17 -13.70 -22.69
N ILE A 213 13.40 -13.85 -21.62
CA ILE A 213 13.15 -15.12 -20.94
C ILE A 213 11.67 -15.41 -21.00
N GLU A 214 11.35 -16.66 -21.34
CA GLU A 214 9.99 -17.19 -21.30
C GLU A 214 9.43 -17.09 -19.88
N GLY A 215 8.31 -16.38 -19.72
CA GLY A 215 7.49 -16.43 -18.51
C GLY A 215 6.31 -17.38 -18.70
N ARG A 216 5.16 -17.03 -18.12
CA ARG A 216 3.95 -17.85 -18.20
C ARG A 216 3.44 -17.88 -19.65
N LYS A 217 3.32 -19.08 -20.23
CA LYS A 217 2.64 -19.32 -21.52
C LYS A 217 1.12 -19.23 -21.37
N PRO A 218 0.37 -18.92 -22.45
CA PRO A 218 -1.07 -19.12 -22.44
C PRO A 218 -1.38 -20.59 -22.11
N VAL A 219 -2.43 -20.80 -21.30
CA VAL A 219 -3.02 -22.13 -21.19
C VAL A 219 -3.52 -22.50 -22.57
N ASP A 220 -3.02 -23.60 -23.14
CA ASP A 220 -3.47 -24.04 -24.46
C ASP A 220 -5.00 -24.14 -24.42
N GLY A 221 -5.66 -23.28 -25.21
CA GLY A 221 -7.09 -23.40 -25.45
C GLY A 221 -7.31 -24.71 -26.19
N GLY A 222 -7.86 -25.71 -25.50
CA GLY A 222 -8.48 -26.87 -26.14
C GLY A 222 -9.64 -26.46 -27.03
#